data_AF-A0A963EBW0-F1
#
_entry.id   AF-A0A963EBW0-F1
#
_cell.length_a   1.000
_cell.length_b   1.000
_cell.length_c   1.000
_cell.angle_alpha   90.00
_cell.angle_beta   90.00
_cell.angle_gamma   90.00
#
_symmetry.space_group_name_H-M   'P 1'
#
loop_
_entity.id
_entity.type
_entity.pdbx_description
1 polymer ?
#
loop_
_entity_poly.entity_id
_entity_poly.type
_entity_poly.pdbx_seq_one_letter_code
_entity_poly.pdbx_strand_id
1 'polypeptide(L)'
;MRRKRRDYVLALCEGNKCKSGSAGKEPGGGRIQLFVKNRRIWTHLGTIKLPKSVAFNDYSAMAVDGDRVAVVSQENALLWIGVFQEQRWSWRDDGQTYSFPRTENGSILYGNVEGVSWIAQNRIVAVSDRIKESQTPDMGSKDQSIHIFDIPT
;
A
#
# COMPACT_ATOMS: atom_id res chain seq x y z
N MET A 1 -8.04 2.64 13.31
CA MET A 1 -9.47 2.84 13.02
C MET A 1 -10.30 2.60 14.28
N ARG A 2 -11.35 3.39 14.56
CA ARG A 2 -12.24 3.18 15.72
C ARG A 2 -13.66 2.87 15.23
N ARG A 3 -14.26 1.77 15.70
CA ARG A 3 -15.62 1.32 15.32
C ARG A 3 -16.37 0.77 16.53
N LYS A 4 -17.61 1.19 16.73
CA LYS A 4 -18.48 0.75 17.85
C LYS A 4 -17.75 0.75 19.21
N ARG A 5 -17.00 1.83 19.50
CA ARG A 5 -16.17 2.00 20.72
C ARG A 5 -15.02 0.99 20.87
N ARG A 6 -14.64 0.29 19.81
CA ARG A 6 -13.45 -0.58 19.76
C ARG A 6 -12.39 0.01 18.83
N ASP A 7 -11.14 -0.16 19.21
CA ASP A 7 -10.00 0.27 18.41
C ASP A 7 -9.47 -0.91 17.61
N TYR A 8 -9.19 -0.67 16.34
CA TYR A 8 -8.69 -1.65 15.39
C TYR A 8 -7.41 -1.15 14.73
N VAL A 9 -6.48 -2.07 14.51
CA VAL A 9 -5.28 -1.87 13.69
C VAL A 9 -5.40 -2.77 12.46
N LEU A 10 -5.15 -2.18 11.31
CA LEU A 10 -4.98 -2.85 10.03
C LEU A 10 -3.48 -2.84 9.73
N ALA A 11 -2.83 -3.98 9.82
CA ALA A 11 -1.39 -4.12 9.62
C ALA A 11 -1.11 -4.81 8.28
N LEU A 12 -0.68 -4.04 7.29
CA LEU A 12 -0.27 -4.56 5.98
C LEU A 12 0.99 -5.41 6.14
N CYS A 13 1.00 -6.59 5.50
CA CYS A 13 2.20 -7.40 5.39
C CYS A 13 3.05 -6.94 4.21
N GLU A 14 4.37 -6.83 4.41
CA GLU A 14 5.32 -6.44 3.36
C GLU A 14 5.35 -7.44 2.20
N GLY A 15 5.55 -8.72 2.52
CA GLY A 15 5.58 -9.77 1.52
C GLY A 15 4.21 -10.41 1.27
N ASN A 16 4.03 -10.91 0.05
CA ASN A 16 2.87 -11.68 -0.35
C ASN A 16 2.65 -12.87 0.59
N LYS A 17 1.38 -13.12 0.90
CA LYS A 17 0.94 -14.14 1.86
C LYS A 17 1.57 -13.99 3.28
N CYS A 18 2.09 -12.81 3.61
CA CYS A 18 2.88 -12.53 4.82
C CYS A 18 4.11 -13.45 4.95
N LYS A 19 4.75 -13.76 3.82
CA LYS A 19 6.02 -14.50 3.75
C LYS A 19 7.17 -13.55 3.50
N SER A 20 8.37 -13.96 3.90
CA SER A 20 9.62 -13.24 3.62
C SER A 20 10.40 -13.91 2.49
N GLY A 21 11.45 -13.22 2.00
CA GLY A 21 12.34 -13.74 0.96
C GLY A 21 11.63 -13.94 -0.39
N SER A 22 12.13 -14.86 -1.22
CA SER A 22 11.59 -15.12 -2.55
C SER A 22 10.09 -15.48 -2.54
N ALA A 23 9.65 -16.27 -1.55
CA ALA A 23 8.24 -16.64 -1.41
C ALA A 23 7.33 -15.43 -1.14
N GLY A 24 7.85 -14.37 -0.50
CA GLY A 24 7.14 -13.11 -0.30
C GLY A 24 7.11 -12.23 -1.55
N LYS A 25 8.03 -12.44 -2.49
CA LYS A 25 8.12 -11.68 -3.75
C LYS A 25 7.28 -12.25 -4.89
N GLU A 26 6.78 -13.47 -4.75
CA GLU A 26 5.84 -14.08 -5.69
C GLU A 26 4.59 -13.18 -5.84
N PRO A 27 4.35 -12.57 -7.01
CA PRO A 27 3.38 -11.48 -7.14
C PRO A 27 1.96 -11.86 -6.71
N GLY A 28 1.34 -10.95 -5.95
CA GLY A 28 -0.04 -11.06 -5.51
C GLY A 28 -0.28 -11.94 -4.28
N GLY A 29 -1.46 -11.76 -3.67
CA GLY A 29 -1.80 -12.39 -2.39
C GLY A 29 -1.39 -11.55 -1.19
N GLY A 30 -1.39 -10.23 -1.35
CA GLY A 30 -1.25 -9.27 -0.27
C GLY A 30 -2.28 -9.46 0.82
N ARG A 31 -1.89 -9.11 2.05
CA ARG A 31 -2.66 -9.40 3.26
C ARG A 31 -2.57 -8.25 4.23
N ILE A 32 -3.69 -8.00 4.89
CA ILE A 32 -3.78 -7.09 6.02
C ILE A 32 -4.20 -7.92 7.24
N GLN A 33 -3.39 -7.88 8.28
CA GLN A 33 -3.70 -8.48 9.57
C GLN A 33 -4.57 -7.52 10.38
N LEU A 34 -5.73 -8.01 10.81
CA LEU A 34 -6.69 -7.25 11.59
C LEU A 34 -6.48 -7.54 13.08
N PHE A 35 -6.24 -6.49 13.85
CA PHE A 35 -6.16 -6.57 15.30
C PHE A 35 -7.24 -5.72 15.95
N VAL A 36 -7.71 -6.16 17.11
CA VAL A 36 -8.62 -5.39 17.98
C VAL A 36 -7.94 -5.12 19.33
N LYS A 37 -8.14 -3.92 19.86
CA LYS A 37 -7.63 -3.55 21.18
C LYS A 37 -8.49 -4.17 22.27
N ASN A 38 -7.87 -5.04 23.07
CA ASN A 38 -8.46 -5.63 24.26
C ASN A 38 -7.67 -5.11 25.47
N ARG A 39 -8.21 -4.10 26.16
CA ARG A 39 -7.52 -3.38 27.26
C ARG A 39 -6.17 -2.82 26.79
N ARG A 40 -5.06 -3.44 27.22
CA ARG A 40 -3.68 -3.03 26.93
C ARG A 40 -3.01 -3.90 25.85
N ILE A 41 -3.70 -4.92 25.33
CA ILE A 41 -3.14 -5.84 24.33
C ILE A 41 -3.90 -5.73 23.00
N TRP A 42 -3.20 -5.99 21.91
CA TRP A 42 -3.78 -6.13 20.57
C TRP A 42 -3.96 -7.61 20.26
N THR A 43 -5.19 -8.02 19.98
CA THR A 43 -5.51 -9.43 19.66
C THR A 43 -5.81 -9.56 18.18
N HIS A 44 -5.14 -10.52 17.53
CA HIS A 44 -5.41 -10.85 16.13
C HIS A 44 -6.83 -11.38 15.98
N LEU A 45 -7.60 -10.76 15.08
CA LEU A 45 -8.99 -11.10 14.81
C LEU A 45 -9.17 -11.82 13.47
N GLY A 46 -8.26 -11.61 12.52
CA GLY A 46 -8.32 -12.27 11.23
C GLY A 46 -7.43 -11.62 10.18
N THR A 47 -7.44 -12.19 8.99
CA THR A 47 -6.66 -11.72 7.85
C THR A 47 -7.59 -11.31 6.71
N ILE A 48 -7.41 -10.09 6.22
CA ILE A 48 -8.09 -9.55 5.05
C ILE A 48 -7.15 -9.76 3.86
N LYS A 49 -7.63 -10.42 2.80
CA LYS A 49 -6.85 -10.63 1.57
C LYS A 49 -7.09 -9.45 0.64
N LEU A 50 -6.04 -8.89 0.05
CA LEU A 50 -6.19 -7.96 -1.07
C LEU A 50 -6.76 -8.70 -2.31
N PRO A 51 -7.46 -8.00 -3.22
CA PRO A 51 -7.94 -8.60 -4.46
C PRO A 51 -6.81 -9.24 -5.26
N LYS A 52 -7.13 -10.27 -6.06
CA LYS A 52 -6.13 -10.98 -6.88
C LYS A 52 -5.52 -10.09 -7.97
N SER A 53 -6.23 -9.06 -8.40
CA SER A 53 -5.76 -8.03 -9.33
C SER A 53 -4.58 -7.21 -8.78
N VAL A 54 -4.40 -7.17 -7.46
CA VAL A 54 -3.27 -6.50 -6.80
C VAL A 54 -2.08 -7.45 -6.81
N ALA A 55 -1.46 -7.59 -7.97
CA ALA A 55 -0.32 -8.48 -8.22
C ALA A 55 1.03 -7.80 -7.97
N PHE A 56 1.19 -7.20 -6.78
CA PHE A 56 2.45 -6.55 -6.41
C PHE A 56 3.49 -7.57 -5.96
N ASN A 57 4.77 -7.26 -6.20
CA ASN A 57 5.92 -7.99 -5.68
C ASN A 57 6.04 -7.81 -4.16
N ASP A 58 5.71 -6.62 -3.68
CA ASP A 58 5.82 -6.19 -2.29
C ASP A 58 4.74 -5.14 -1.95
N TYR A 59 4.56 -4.88 -0.67
CA TYR A 59 3.68 -3.82 -0.17
C TYR A 59 4.43 -3.02 0.88
N SER A 60 4.46 -1.71 0.75
CA SER A 60 5.28 -0.88 1.63
C SER A 60 4.45 -0.02 2.57
N ALA A 61 3.34 0.54 2.08
CA ALA A 61 2.47 1.37 2.91
C ALA A 61 0.99 1.29 2.52
N MET A 62 0.15 1.71 3.47
CA MET A 62 -1.30 1.80 3.32
C MET A 62 -1.85 3.03 4.03
N ALA A 63 -2.82 3.69 3.41
CA ALA A 63 -3.58 4.79 4.00
C ALA A 63 -5.09 4.56 3.85
N VAL A 64 -5.83 4.87 4.92
CA VAL A 64 -7.29 4.75 4.96
C VAL A 64 -7.90 6.14 5.10
N ASP A 65 -8.87 6.47 4.25
CA ASP A 65 -9.68 7.68 4.34
C ASP A 65 -11.16 7.35 4.06
N GLY A 66 -11.98 7.35 5.12
CA GLY A 66 -13.33 6.81 5.06
C GLY A 66 -13.31 5.33 4.65
N ASP A 67 -14.07 5.00 3.60
CA ASP A 67 -14.09 3.67 2.99
C ASP A 67 -12.99 3.46 1.95
N ARG A 68 -12.14 4.45 1.68
CA ARG A 68 -11.11 4.37 0.63
C ARG A 68 -9.78 3.95 1.22
N VAL A 69 -9.11 3.04 0.53
CA VAL A 69 -7.81 2.53 0.96
C VAL A 69 -6.83 2.65 -0.18
N ALA A 70 -5.71 3.33 0.05
CA ALA A 70 -4.54 3.34 -0.81
C ALA A 70 -3.52 2.32 -0.30
N VAL A 71 -2.92 1.54 -1.19
CA VAL A 71 -1.80 0.63 -0.91
C VAL A 71 -0.72 0.86 -1.97
N VAL A 72 0.53 0.94 -1.56
CA VAL A 72 1.67 1.16 -2.48
C VAL A 72 2.65 -0.01 -2.44
N SER A 73 3.33 -0.23 -3.56
CA SER A 73 4.45 -1.16 -3.72
C SER A 73 5.73 -0.39 -3.96
N GLN A 74 6.80 -0.73 -3.22
CA GLN A 74 8.10 -0.12 -3.40
C GLN A 74 8.79 -0.65 -4.66
N GLU A 75 8.70 -1.95 -4.96
CA GLU A 75 9.40 -2.54 -6.10
C GLU A 75 8.70 -2.26 -7.45
N ASN A 76 7.37 -2.32 -7.50
CA ASN A 76 6.65 -2.11 -8.76
C ASN A 76 6.42 -0.63 -9.09
N ALA A 77 6.57 0.27 -8.10
CA ALA A 77 6.14 1.67 -8.19
C ALA A 77 4.67 1.78 -8.64
N LEU A 78 3.80 1.06 -7.93
CA LEU A 78 2.37 1.04 -8.17
C LEU A 78 1.59 1.52 -6.94
N LEU A 79 0.45 2.14 -7.21
CA LEU A 79 -0.58 2.53 -6.24
C LEU A 79 -1.84 1.74 -6.56
N TRP A 80 -2.41 1.05 -5.59
CA TRP A 80 -3.75 0.48 -5.67
C TRP A 80 -4.70 1.26 -4.77
N ILE A 81 -5.90 1.55 -5.28
CA ILE A 81 -6.98 2.17 -4.53
C ILE A 81 -8.20 1.25 -4.56
N GLY A 82 -8.72 0.92 -3.38
CA GLY A 82 -9.92 0.11 -3.23
C GLY A 82 -10.94 0.71 -2.28
N VAL A 83 -12.16 0.18 -2.33
CA VAL A 83 -13.23 0.54 -1.40
C VAL A 83 -13.44 -0.58 -0.39
N PHE A 84 -13.22 -0.26 0.88
CA PHE A 84 -13.25 -1.15 2.03
C PHE A 84 -14.63 -1.19 2.70
N GLN A 85 -15.19 -2.38 2.80
CA GLN A 85 -16.45 -2.64 3.46
C GLN A 85 -16.20 -3.00 4.92
N GLU A 86 -16.05 -1.99 5.79
CA GLU A 86 -15.74 -2.18 7.22
C GLU A 86 -16.67 -3.16 7.94
N GLN A 87 -17.94 -3.24 7.53
CA GLN A 87 -18.90 -4.16 8.16
C GLN A 87 -18.58 -5.63 7.89
N ARG A 88 -17.99 -5.92 6.73
CA ARG A 88 -17.69 -7.26 6.23
C ARG A 88 -16.20 -7.62 6.34
N TRP A 89 -15.35 -6.63 6.63
CA TRP A 89 -13.88 -6.77 6.57
C TRP A 89 -13.42 -7.30 5.20
N SER A 90 -14.00 -6.73 4.14
CA SER A 90 -13.79 -7.16 2.75
C SER A 90 -13.71 -5.95 1.82
N TRP A 91 -13.36 -6.19 0.56
CA TRP A 91 -13.37 -5.18 -0.50
C TRP A 91 -14.70 -5.20 -1.23
N ARG A 92 -15.14 -4.04 -1.71
CA ARG A 92 -16.36 -3.91 -2.53
C ARG A 92 -16.19 -4.58 -3.88
N ASP A 93 -15.02 -4.39 -4.50
CA ASP A 93 -14.64 -4.83 -5.84
C ASP A 93 -13.10 -4.96 -5.91
N ASP A 94 -12.55 -5.14 -7.11
CA ASP A 94 -11.11 -5.31 -7.36
C ASP A 94 -10.31 -4.00 -7.20
N GLY A 95 -10.97 -2.85 -7.05
CA GLY A 95 -10.34 -1.54 -7.01
C GLY A 95 -9.69 -1.13 -8.33
N GLN A 96 -8.78 -0.16 -8.27
CA GLN A 96 -8.04 0.35 -9.41
C GLN A 96 -6.54 0.45 -9.07
N THR A 97 -5.71 0.01 -10.01
CA THR A 97 -4.25 0.16 -9.92
C THR A 97 -3.79 1.27 -10.86
N TYR A 98 -2.85 2.07 -10.37
CA TYR A 98 -2.20 3.17 -11.06
C TYR A 98 -0.68 2.98 -10.98
N SER A 99 0.01 3.36 -12.04
CA SER A 99 1.47 3.49 -11.99
C SER A 99 1.83 4.86 -11.47
N PHE A 100 2.85 4.94 -10.61
CA PHE A 100 3.56 6.20 -10.45
C PHE A 100 4.19 6.60 -11.79
N PRO A 101 4.42 7.91 -12.03
CA PRO A 101 5.00 8.35 -13.29
C PRO A 101 6.33 7.62 -13.57
N ARG A 102 6.57 7.36 -14.85
CA ARG A 102 7.75 6.67 -15.36
C ARG A 102 8.54 7.63 -16.23
N THR A 103 9.80 7.30 -16.48
CA THR A 103 10.60 7.96 -17.51
C THR A 103 9.99 7.71 -18.90
N GLU A 104 10.44 8.45 -19.91
CA GLU A 104 9.95 8.30 -21.30
C GLU A 104 10.15 6.87 -21.86
N ASN A 105 11.23 6.20 -21.44
CA ASN A 105 11.50 4.80 -21.82
C ASN A 105 10.75 3.75 -20.95
N GLY A 106 9.89 4.18 -20.02
CA GLY A 106 9.09 3.31 -19.16
C GLY A 106 9.79 2.78 -17.90
N SER A 107 11.03 3.20 -17.63
CA SER A 107 11.72 2.90 -16.37
C SER A 107 11.04 3.55 -15.17
N ILE A 108 11.25 2.93 -14.00
CA ILE A 108 10.71 3.46 -12.74
C ILE A 108 11.44 4.75 -12.39
N LEU A 109 10.68 5.84 -12.26
CA LEU A 109 11.18 7.15 -11.81
C LEU A 109 11.01 7.35 -10.31
N TYR A 110 9.93 6.82 -9.73
CA TYR A 110 9.64 6.90 -8.29
C TYR A 110 9.92 5.53 -7.65
N GLY A 111 11.18 5.30 -7.31
CA GLY A 111 11.60 4.10 -6.58
C GLY A 111 11.34 4.20 -5.08
N ASN A 112 11.32 3.06 -4.41
CA ASN A 112 11.29 2.96 -2.94
C ASN A 112 10.20 3.80 -2.29
N VAL A 113 8.99 3.79 -2.86
CA VAL A 113 7.84 4.44 -2.24
C VAL A 113 7.46 3.67 -0.97
N GLU A 114 7.62 4.30 0.20
CA GLU A 114 7.55 3.66 1.53
C GLU A 114 6.49 4.26 2.45
N GLY A 115 5.80 5.30 1.98
CA GLY A 115 4.69 5.90 2.71
C GLY A 115 3.67 6.50 1.77
N VAL A 116 2.42 6.50 2.22
CA VAL A 116 1.30 7.11 1.52
C VAL A 116 0.33 7.70 2.53
N SER A 117 -0.28 8.83 2.21
CA SER A 117 -1.42 9.39 2.94
C SER A 117 -2.34 10.16 2.00
N TRP A 118 -3.63 10.16 2.30
CA TRP A 118 -4.60 11.02 1.66
C TRP A 118 -4.43 12.46 2.14
N ILE A 119 -4.53 13.43 1.23
CA ILE A 119 -4.58 14.86 1.55
C ILE A 119 -5.76 15.59 0.91
N ALA A 120 -6.43 14.96 -0.05
CA ALA A 120 -7.73 15.37 -0.59
C ALA A 120 -8.47 14.18 -1.21
N GLN A 121 -9.66 14.42 -1.78
CA GLN A 121 -10.46 13.38 -2.42
C GLN A 121 -9.70 12.68 -3.56
N ASN A 122 -9.02 13.42 -4.43
CA ASN A 122 -8.28 12.86 -5.56
C ASN A 122 -6.77 13.11 -5.42
N ARG A 123 -6.26 13.23 -4.18
CA ARG A 123 -4.86 13.58 -3.97
C ARG A 123 -4.24 12.82 -2.80
N ILE A 124 -3.04 12.31 -3.06
CA ILE A 124 -2.21 11.67 -2.06
C ILE A 124 -0.87 12.38 -1.92
N VAL A 125 -0.27 12.22 -0.75
CA VAL A 125 1.17 12.39 -0.54
C VAL A 125 1.80 11.01 -0.48
N ALA A 126 2.96 10.85 -1.11
CA ALA A 126 3.80 9.66 -0.97
C ALA A 126 5.22 10.08 -0.61
N VAL A 127 5.95 9.18 0.05
CA VAL A 127 7.36 9.41 0.39
C VAL A 127 8.22 8.28 -0.15
N SER A 128 9.40 8.64 -0.63
CA SER A 128 10.41 7.70 -1.10
C SER A 128 11.55 7.59 -0.09
N ASP A 129 12.03 6.38 0.14
CA ASP A 129 13.25 6.12 0.90
C ASP A 129 14.48 6.11 -0.03
N ARG A 130 15.65 6.00 0.60
CA ARG A 130 16.95 5.98 -0.02
C ARG A 130 17.06 4.95 -1.15
N ILE A 131 17.51 5.36 -2.32
CA ILE A 131 17.86 4.44 -3.41
C ILE A 131 19.08 3.57 -3.03
N LYS A 132 19.06 2.32 -3.48
CA LYS A 132 20.19 1.38 -3.36
C LYS A 132 21.11 1.53 -4.57
N GLU A 133 22.40 1.24 -4.39
CA GLU A 133 23.42 1.35 -5.46
C GLU A 133 23.09 0.50 -6.70
N SER A 134 22.34 -0.60 -6.53
CA SER A 134 21.93 -1.48 -7.62
C SER A 134 20.73 -0.97 -8.44
N GLN A 135 20.09 0.13 -8.03
CA GLN A 135 18.90 0.68 -8.70
C GLN A 135 19.28 1.69 -9.77
N THR A 136 18.35 1.96 -10.69
CA THR A 136 18.60 2.82 -11.85
C THR A 136 18.88 4.27 -11.44
N PRO A 137 19.87 4.95 -12.05
CA PRO A 137 20.18 6.35 -11.75
C PRO A 137 18.99 7.31 -11.85
N ASP A 138 18.02 7.01 -12.73
CA ASP A 138 16.82 7.82 -12.96
C ASP A 138 16.02 8.08 -11.67
N MET A 139 16.02 7.13 -10.73
CA MET A 139 15.32 7.26 -9.44
C MET A 139 15.96 8.30 -8.52
N GLY A 140 17.24 8.65 -8.72
CA GLY A 140 17.97 9.55 -7.83
C GLY A 140 17.38 10.95 -7.73
N SER A 141 16.69 11.41 -8.78
CA SER A 141 15.96 12.69 -8.75
C SER A 141 14.78 12.71 -7.78
N LYS A 142 14.32 11.54 -7.33
CA LYS A 142 13.21 11.34 -6.40
C LYS A 142 13.67 10.70 -5.09
N ASP A 143 14.96 10.60 -4.85
CA ASP A 143 15.51 9.98 -3.65
C ASP A 143 15.13 10.77 -2.38
N GLN A 144 14.84 10.06 -1.29
CA GLN A 144 14.57 10.63 0.05
C GLN A 144 13.65 11.88 0.04
N SER A 145 12.49 11.77 -0.60
CA SER A 145 11.66 12.92 -0.95
C SER A 145 10.18 12.73 -0.61
N ILE A 146 9.46 13.85 -0.50
CA ILE A 146 7.99 13.89 -0.35
C ILE A 146 7.39 14.33 -1.69
N HIS A 147 6.38 13.60 -2.15
CA HIS A 147 5.75 13.78 -3.45
C HIS A 147 4.24 13.94 -3.29
N ILE A 148 3.63 14.80 -4.11
CA ILE A 148 2.17 14.97 -4.15
C ILE A 148 1.69 14.53 -5.53
N PHE A 149 0.63 13.70 -5.55
CA PHE A 149 0.05 13.19 -6.78
C PHE A 149 -1.46 13.42 -6.81
N ASP A 150 -1.94 13.90 -7.95
CA ASP A 150 -3.35 13.83 -8.30
C ASP A 150 -3.67 12.45 -8.89
N ILE A 151 -4.79 11.87 -8.47
CA ILE A 151 -5.30 10.58 -8.93
C ILE A 151 -6.24 10.84 -10.11
N PRO A 152 -6.04 10.17 -11.26
CA PRO A 152 -6.95 10.28 -12.40
C PRO A 152 -8.38 9.87 -12.03
N THR A 153 -9.35 10.67 -12.47
CA THR A 153 -10.80 10.42 -12.34
C THR A 153 -11.36 9.72 -13.56
#